data_AF-A0A962UGJ0-F1
#
_entry.id   AF-A0A962UGJ0-F1
#
_cell.length_a   1.000
_cell.length_b   1.000
_cell.length_c   1.000
_cell.angle_alpha   90.00
_cell.angle_beta   90.00
_cell.angle_gamma   90.00
#
_symmetry.space_group_name_H-M   'P 1'
#
loop_
_entity.id
_entity.type
_entity.pdbx_description
1 polymer ?
#
loop_
_entity_poly.entity_id
_entity_poly.type
_entity_poly.pdbx_seq_one_letter_code
_entity_poly.pdbx_strand_id
1 'polypeptide(L)'
;DYTVGVWVGRPDGSPSPGHYGRNTAAPLLFRVFDLLPEPTTPSAPPPANVLRVVSREQLPERLRYFRTRSALETASAPPLGISFPVAGTTVELSVRDGRLTELPLAATGGVRPLRWLVNGRPLPANPWRRDAFWPPDGEGLARITVLDQAGQAASAEVWISRGARGPGSLSP
;
A
#
# COMPACT_ATOMS: atom_id res chain seq x y z
N ASP A 1 -13.65 6.66 -30.55
CA ASP A 1 -13.10 6.75 -29.18
C ASP A 1 -11.59 6.66 -29.17
N TYR A 2 -10.95 7.50 -28.37
CA TYR A 2 -9.50 7.54 -28.21
C TYR A 2 -9.12 7.17 -26.78
N THR A 3 -8.04 6.41 -26.63
CA THR A 3 -7.40 6.17 -25.33
C THR A 3 -5.98 6.70 -25.39
N VAL A 4 -5.63 7.57 -24.45
CA VAL A 4 -4.32 8.22 -24.38
C VAL A 4 -3.68 7.88 -23.04
N GLY A 5 -2.48 7.32 -23.08
CA GLY A 5 -1.62 7.14 -21.92
C GLY A 5 -0.34 7.95 -22.11
N VAL A 6 0.04 8.75 -21.11
CA VAL A 6 1.31 9.48 -21.11
C VAL A 6 2.11 9.08 -19.88
N TRP A 7 3.34 8.65 -20.10
CA TRP A 7 4.30 8.34 -19.05
C TRP A 7 5.55 9.19 -19.25
N VAL A 8 6.11 9.68 -18.14
CA VAL A 8 7.35 10.45 -18.13
C VAL A 8 8.21 9.98 -16.96
N GLY A 9 9.41 9.50 -17.27
CA GLY A 9 10.33 8.98 -16.26
C GLY A 9 11.59 8.39 -16.91
N ARG A 10 12.42 7.74 -16.09
CA ARG A 10 13.55 6.97 -16.59
C ARG A 10 13.11 5.54 -16.94
N PRO A 11 13.59 4.97 -18.06
CA PRO A 11 13.20 3.63 -18.49
C PRO A 11 13.68 2.53 -17.53
N ASP A 12 14.68 2.83 -16.70
CA ASP A 12 15.22 1.94 -15.66
C ASP A 12 14.43 1.98 -14.34
N GLY A 13 13.37 2.80 -14.26
CA GLY A 13 12.52 2.92 -13.07
C GLY A 13 13.10 3.75 -11.92
N SER A 14 14.29 4.33 -12.08
CA SER A 14 14.89 5.18 -11.05
C SER A 14 14.14 6.53 -10.91
N PRO A 15 14.17 7.17 -9.72
CA PRO A 15 13.48 8.45 -9.51
C PRO A 15 13.93 9.55 -10.48
N SER A 16 12.97 10.34 -10.98
CA SER A 16 13.24 11.54 -11.78
C SER A 16 12.69 12.78 -11.04
N PRO A 17 13.50 13.42 -10.18
CA PRO A 17 13.06 14.58 -9.41
C PRO A 17 12.52 15.69 -10.30
N GLY A 18 11.36 16.25 -9.96
CA GLY A 18 10.70 17.29 -10.75
C GLY A 18 9.89 16.78 -11.95
N HIS A 19 10.09 15.53 -12.38
CA HIS A 19 9.41 14.91 -13.52
C HIS A 19 8.49 13.78 -13.07
N TYR A 20 7.20 14.10 -12.87
CA TYR A 20 6.20 13.15 -12.38
C TYR A 20 4.81 13.51 -12.89
N GLY A 21 3.86 12.58 -12.68
CA GLY A 21 2.54 12.58 -13.32
C GLY A 21 1.85 13.95 -13.36
N ARG A 22 1.74 14.62 -12.21
CA ARG A 22 1.05 15.91 -12.10
C ARG A 22 1.72 17.05 -12.90
N ASN A 23 3.03 17.19 -12.80
CA ASN A 23 3.72 18.37 -13.31
C ASN A 23 4.23 18.17 -14.75
N THR A 24 4.33 16.94 -15.24
CA THR A 24 4.93 16.65 -16.55
C THR A 24 4.01 15.83 -17.45
N ALA A 25 3.50 14.68 -16.99
CA ALA A 25 2.67 13.83 -17.84
C ALA A 25 1.27 14.43 -18.09
N ALA A 26 0.63 15.00 -17.07
CA ALA A 26 -0.72 15.54 -17.17
C ALA A 26 -0.84 16.72 -18.16
N PRO A 27 0.04 17.75 -18.15
CA PRO A 27 0.00 18.80 -19.16
C PRO A 27 0.14 18.27 -20.59
N LEU A 28 0.99 17.27 -20.81
CA LEU A 28 1.15 16.64 -22.13
C LEU A 28 -0.10 15.88 -22.54
N LEU A 29 -0.69 15.11 -21.62
CA LEU A 29 -1.94 14.40 -21.86
C LEU A 29 -3.06 15.38 -22.28
N PHE A 30 -3.20 16.51 -21.57
CA PHE A 30 -4.20 17.52 -21.93
C PHE A 30 -3.96 18.10 -23.32
N ARG A 31 -2.70 18.45 -23.65
CA ARG A 31 -2.38 18.94 -25.01
C ARG A 31 -2.64 17.91 -26.11
N VAL A 32 -2.50 16.62 -25.82
CA VAL A 32 -2.89 15.58 -26.78
C VAL A 32 -4.41 15.58 -26.97
N PHE A 33 -5.19 15.67 -25.90
CA PHE A 33 -6.66 15.75 -26.00
C PHE A 33 -7.13 17.02 -26.72
N ASP A 34 -6.44 18.15 -26.56
CA ASP A 34 -6.75 19.40 -27.29
C ASP A 34 -6.55 19.25 -28.81
N LEU A 35 -5.73 18.29 -29.26
CA LEU A 35 -5.48 18.01 -30.67
C LEU A 35 -6.40 16.92 -31.25
N LEU A 36 -7.14 16.20 -30.41
CA LEU A 36 -8.04 15.15 -30.88
C LEU A 36 -9.33 15.75 -31.45
N PRO A 37 -9.94 15.09 -32.44
CA PRO A 37 -11.26 15.49 -32.93
C PRO A 37 -12.29 15.53 -31.80
N GLU A 38 -13.19 16.51 -31.89
CA GLU A 38 -14.21 16.69 -30.87
C GLU A 38 -15.17 15.49 -30.83
N PRO A 39 -15.52 14.96 -29.64
CA PRO A 39 -16.39 13.80 -29.55
C PRO A 39 -17.75 14.12 -30.17
N THR A 40 -18.18 13.31 -31.13
CA THR A 40 -19.46 13.50 -31.83
C THR A 40 -20.65 12.97 -31.01
N THR A 41 -20.38 12.19 -29.96
CA THR A 41 -21.38 11.64 -29.04
C THR A 41 -21.55 12.53 -27.80
N PRO A 42 -22.78 12.96 -27.47
CA PRO A 42 -23.04 13.68 -26.23
C PRO A 42 -22.65 12.85 -25.02
N SER A 43 -22.03 13.49 -24.02
CA SER A 43 -21.77 12.84 -22.74
C SER A 43 -23.09 12.48 -22.04
N ALA A 44 -23.17 11.28 -21.47
CA ALA A 44 -24.33 10.87 -20.70
C ALA A 44 -24.58 11.83 -19.52
N PRO A 45 -25.84 12.14 -19.17
CA PRO A 45 -26.12 12.98 -18.02
C PRO A 45 -25.55 12.34 -16.75
N PRO A 46 -24.98 13.14 -15.82
CA PRO A 46 -24.42 12.62 -14.59
C PRO A 46 -25.52 11.90 -13.77
N PRO A 47 -25.20 10.78 -13.11
CA PRO A 47 -26.11 10.11 -12.18
C PRO A 47 -26.66 11.07 -11.10
N ALA A 48 -27.89 10.83 -10.64
CA ALA A 48 -28.61 11.71 -9.71
C ALA A 48 -27.86 12.01 -8.40
N ASN A 49 -26.94 11.15 -7.99
CA ASN A 49 -26.15 11.25 -6.76
C ASN A 49 -24.73 11.81 -6.97
N VAL A 50 -24.40 12.33 -8.16
CA VAL A 50 -23.10 12.99 -8.39
C VAL A 50 -23.06 14.32 -7.66
N LEU A 51 -22.04 14.49 -6.82
CA LEU A 51 -21.70 15.78 -6.21
C LEU A 51 -21.22 16.75 -7.30
N ARG A 52 -22.08 17.67 -7.73
CA ARG A 52 -21.72 18.75 -8.64
C ARG A 52 -21.17 19.92 -7.83
N VAL A 53 -19.85 19.97 -7.75
CA VAL A 53 -19.12 20.94 -6.95
C VAL A 53 -18.49 21.96 -7.90
N VAL A 54 -18.89 23.23 -7.78
CA VAL A 54 -18.29 24.35 -8.54
C VAL A 54 -17.26 25.12 -7.71
N SER A 55 -17.28 24.97 -6.38
CA SER A 55 -16.28 25.60 -5.51
C SER A 55 -15.91 24.72 -4.31
N ARG A 56 -14.72 24.98 -3.73
CA ARG A 56 -14.16 24.17 -2.65
C ARG A 56 -15.08 24.10 -1.42
N GLU A 57 -15.84 25.15 -1.16
CA GLU A 57 -16.75 25.27 -0.02
C GLU A 57 -17.93 24.31 -0.12
N GLN A 58 -18.27 23.87 -1.33
CA GLN A 58 -19.36 22.92 -1.58
C GLN A 58 -18.92 21.46 -1.39
N LEU A 59 -17.62 21.20 -1.24
CA LEU A 59 -17.13 19.85 -0.96
C LEU A 59 -17.51 19.42 0.47
N PRO A 60 -17.79 18.13 0.70
CA PRO A 60 -17.77 17.55 2.04
C PRO A 60 -16.42 17.80 2.72
N GLU A 61 -16.41 17.94 4.05
CA GLU A 61 -15.24 18.35 4.84
C GLU A 61 -13.94 17.57 4.51
N ARG A 62 -14.03 16.24 4.42
CA ARG A 62 -12.89 15.36 4.07
C ARG A 62 -12.33 15.59 2.67
N LEU A 63 -13.11 16.18 1.77
CA LEU A 63 -12.70 16.52 0.41
C LEU A 63 -12.26 18.00 0.31
N ARG A 64 -12.75 18.89 1.20
CA ARG A 64 -12.27 20.28 1.29
C ARG A 64 -10.79 20.34 1.62
N TYR A 65 -10.31 19.40 2.43
CA TYR A 65 -8.93 19.37 2.90
C TYR A 65 -8.28 18.05 2.51
N PHE A 66 -8.13 17.81 1.20
CA PHE A 66 -7.27 16.74 0.73
C PHE A 66 -5.80 17.11 0.99
N ARG A 67 -5.26 16.66 2.12
CA ARG A 67 -3.84 16.76 2.43
C ARG A 67 -3.19 15.41 2.17
N THR A 68 -2.36 15.32 1.13
CA THR A 68 -1.28 14.33 1.16
C THR A 68 -0.33 14.85 2.24
N ARG A 69 -0.26 14.21 3.41
CA ARG A 69 0.66 14.65 4.47
C ARG A 69 2.07 14.58 3.88
N SER A 70 2.78 15.71 3.91
CA SER A 70 4.19 15.73 3.54
C SER A 70 4.98 14.90 4.57
N ALA A 71 5.91 14.08 4.11
CA ALA A 71 6.79 13.29 4.98
C ALA A 71 7.54 14.14 6.03
N LEU A 72 7.64 15.46 5.80
CA LEU A 72 8.26 16.43 6.72
C LEU A 72 7.40 16.73 7.97
N GLU A 73 6.07 16.64 7.90
CA GLU A 73 5.20 16.81 9.09
C GLU A 73 5.22 15.59 10.01
N THR A 74 5.70 14.44 9.54
CA THR A 74 5.76 13.20 10.32
C THR A 74 7.02 13.07 11.18
N ALA A 75 7.90 14.07 11.15
CA ALA A 75 9.23 14.05 11.75
C ALA A 75 9.27 14.15 13.30
N SER A 76 8.14 14.35 13.99
CA SER A 76 8.14 14.40 15.47
C SER A 76 8.16 13.03 16.14
N ALA A 77 7.85 11.94 15.41
CA ALA A 77 7.85 10.59 15.95
C ALA A 77 8.98 9.76 15.33
N PRO A 78 9.57 8.80 16.07
CA PRO A 78 10.55 7.89 15.50
C PRO A 78 9.98 7.20 14.25
N PRO A 79 10.78 7.00 13.18
CA PRO A 79 10.28 6.41 11.94
C PRO A 79 9.73 5.01 12.20
N LEU A 80 8.52 4.76 11.69
CA LEU A 80 7.86 3.47 11.71
C LEU A 80 8.65 2.50 10.83
N GLY A 81 8.96 1.32 11.36
CA GLY A 81 9.65 0.25 10.65
C GLY A 81 9.04 -1.10 11.00
N ILE A 82 9.32 -2.11 10.17
CA ILE A 82 9.03 -3.51 10.45
C ILE A 82 10.36 -4.17 10.81
N SER A 83 10.51 -4.62 12.06
CA SER A 83 11.68 -5.36 12.51
C SER A 83 11.58 -6.85 12.23
N PHE A 84 10.36 -7.38 12.10
CA PHE A 84 10.14 -8.75 11.68
C PHE A 84 8.78 -8.90 10.96
N PRO A 85 8.73 -9.65 9.85
CA PRO A 85 9.86 -10.28 9.18
C PRO A 85 10.71 -9.26 8.41
N VAL A 86 11.97 -9.61 8.11
CA VAL A 86 12.89 -8.73 7.37
C VAL A 86 12.53 -8.80 5.88
N ALA A 87 12.50 -7.65 5.20
CA ALA A 87 12.15 -7.58 3.78
C ALA A 87 13.11 -8.43 2.91
N GLY A 88 12.56 -9.12 1.92
CA GLY A 88 13.29 -10.01 1.00
C GLY A 88 13.63 -11.38 1.57
N THR A 89 13.26 -11.68 2.81
CA THR A 89 13.54 -13.00 3.41
C THR A 89 12.52 -14.06 3.01
N THR A 90 12.97 -15.31 3.02
CA THR A 90 12.09 -16.48 3.02
C THR A 90 11.88 -16.90 4.47
N VAL A 91 10.61 -16.99 4.89
CA VAL A 91 10.23 -17.44 6.22
C VAL A 91 9.65 -18.84 6.13
N GLU A 92 10.42 -19.79 6.67
CA GLU A 92 9.98 -21.17 6.84
C GLU A 92 9.07 -21.29 8.06
N LEU A 93 7.84 -21.73 7.83
CA LEU A 93 6.84 -21.94 8.88
C LEU A 93 6.54 -23.42 9.03
N SER A 94 6.43 -23.86 10.28
CA SER A 94 6.07 -25.24 10.58
C SER A 94 4.61 -25.52 10.21
N VAL A 95 4.28 -26.78 9.99
CA VAL A 95 2.89 -27.22 9.78
C VAL A 95 2.37 -27.87 11.05
N ARG A 96 1.25 -27.38 11.58
CA ARG A 96 0.49 -27.98 12.67
C ARG A 96 -0.95 -28.17 12.21
N ASP A 97 -1.50 -29.37 12.39
CA ASP A 97 -2.88 -29.73 11.99
C ASP A 97 -3.20 -29.37 10.52
N GLY A 98 -2.23 -29.57 9.63
CA GLY A 98 -2.36 -29.29 8.19
C GLY A 98 -2.31 -27.82 7.80
N ARG A 99 -2.09 -26.90 8.76
CA ARG A 99 -1.97 -25.45 8.52
C ARG A 99 -0.58 -24.94 8.87
N LEU A 100 -0.14 -23.89 8.17
CA LEU A 100 1.07 -23.16 8.55
C LEU A 100 0.87 -22.50 9.92
N THR A 101 1.90 -22.54 10.76
CA THR A 101 1.93 -21.78 12.01
C THR A 101 1.83 -20.28 11.75
N GLU A 102 1.35 -19.53 12.73
CA GLU A 102 1.26 -18.07 12.63
C GLU A 102 2.65 -17.44 12.48
N LEU A 103 2.74 -16.45 11.58
CA LEU A 103 3.90 -15.60 11.42
C LEU A 103 3.81 -14.43 12.42
N PRO A 104 4.74 -14.31 13.39
CA PRO A 104 4.82 -13.09 14.18
C PRO A 104 5.21 -11.92 13.27
N LEU A 105 4.64 -10.76 13.55
CA LEU A 105 4.94 -9.48 12.93
C LEU A 105 5.37 -8.53 14.03
N ALA A 106 6.42 -7.75 13.82
CA ALA A 106 6.92 -6.80 14.80
C ALA A 106 7.30 -5.47 14.14
N ALA A 107 6.85 -4.38 14.75
CA ALA A 107 7.16 -3.02 14.33
C ALA A 107 8.08 -2.30 15.33
N THR A 108 8.79 -1.31 14.81
CA THR A 108 9.60 -0.34 15.57
C THR A 108 9.14 1.08 15.23
N GLY A 109 9.38 2.03 16.13
CA GLY A 109 8.98 3.43 15.92
C GLY A 109 7.46 3.65 15.74
N GLY A 110 7.12 4.78 15.12
CA GLY A 110 5.75 5.23 14.87
C GLY A 110 4.94 5.61 16.12
N VAL A 111 3.75 6.16 15.86
CA VAL A 111 2.76 6.59 16.88
C VAL A 111 1.56 5.65 16.89
N ARG A 112 1.36 4.94 18.01
CA ARG A 112 0.15 4.12 18.20
C ARG A 112 -1.12 4.98 18.18
N PRO A 113 -2.29 4.43 17.81
CA PRO A 113 -2.55 3.04 17.44
C PRO A 113 -1.91 2.62 16.10
N LEU A 114 -1.41 1.38 16.06
CA LEU A 114 -0.90 0.72 14.86
C LEU A 114 -1.98 -0.13 14.18
N ARG A 115 -1.91 -0.19 12.86
CA ARG A 115 -2.79 -1.00 12.02
C ARG A 115 -1.95 -1.87 11.12
N TRP A 116 -2.09 -3.19 11.26
CA TRP A 116 -1.41 -4.16 10.40
C TRP A 116 -2.29 -4.53 9.22
N LEU A 117 -1.67 -4.68 8.05
CA LEU A 117 -2.28 -5.24 6.86
C LEU A 117 -1.37 -6.32 6.28
N VAL A 118 -1.96 -7.39 5.76
CA VAL A 118 -1.26 -8.38 4.95
C VAL A 118 -1.99 -8.52 3.63
N ASN A 119 -1.27 -8.38 2.51
CA ASN A 119 -1.82 -8.38 1.15
C ASN A 119 -2.99 -7.38 1.00
N GLY A 120 -2.85 -6.21 1.61
CA GLY A 120 -3.86 -5.14 1.61
C GLY A 120 -5.07 -5.38 2.51
N ARG A 121 -5.16 -6.53 3.20
CA ARG A 121 -6.26 -6.85 4.13
C ARG A 121 -5.87 -6.51 5.56
N PRO A 122 -6.69 -5.75 6.31
CA PRO A 122 -6.41 -5.46 7.72
C PRO A 122 -6.40 -6.73 8.58
N LEU A 123 -5.40 -6.83 9.46
CA LEU A 123 -5.29 -7.90 10.45
C LEU A 123 -5.98 -7.46 11.77
N PRO A 124 -6.88 -8.27 12.36
CA PRO A 124 -7.49 -7.97 13.65
C PRO A 124 -6.46 -8.18 14.77
N ALA A 125 -5.69 -7.14 15.07
CA ALA A 125 -4.69 -7.11 16.13
C ALA A 125 -5.00 -6.00 17.15
N ASN A 126 -4.45 -6.10 18.36
CA ASN A 126 -4.54 -5.03 19.35
C ASN A 126 -3.75 -3.81 18.82
N PRO A 127 -4.40 -2.67 18.54
CA PRO A 127 -3.74 -1.54 17.91
C PRO A 127 -2.74 -0.83 18.83
N TRP A 128 -2.74 -1.13 20.13
CA TRP A 128 -1.77 -0.59 21.07
C TRP A 128 -0.51 -1.45 21.21
N ARG A 129 -0.46 -2.61 20.54
CA ARG A 129 0.71 -3.47 20.47
C ARG A 129 1.53 -3.19 19.21
N ARG A 130 2.84 -3.40 19.31
CA ARG A 130 3.76 -3.34 18.17
C ARG A 130 3.95 -4.70 17.50
N ASP A 131 3.43 -5.74 18.10
CA ASP A 131 3.44 -7.08 17.58
C ASP A 131 2.02 -7.54 17.19
N ALA A 132 1.97 -8.40 16.19
CA ALA A 132 0.77 -9.08 15.74
C ALA A 132 1.13 -10.48 15.24
N PHE A 133 0.13 -11.34 15.09
CA PHE A 133 0.32 -12.69 14.58
C PHE A 133 -0.59 -12.88 13.38
N TRP A 134 0.00 -13.26 12.25
CA TRP A 134 -0.73 -13.48 11.00
C TRP A 134 -0.71 -14.96 10.65
N PRO A 135 -1.87 -15.64 10.56
CA PRO A 135 -1.95 -16.99 10.01
C PRO A 135 -1.90 -16.95 8.48
N PRO A 136 -0.85 -17.48 7.82
CA PRO A 136 -0.80 -17.51 6.36
C PRO A 136 -1.80 -18.52 5.79
N ASP A 137 -2.41 -18.16 4.66
CA ASP A 137 -3.32 -19.04 3.93
C ASP A 137 -2.59 -20.14 3.14
N GLY A 138 -1.29 -19.95 2.90
CA GLY A 138 -0.43 -20.87 2.15
C GLY A 138 0.98 -20.33 1.96
N GLU A 139 1.75 -21.03 1.15
CA GLU A 139 3.06 -20.58 0.69
C GLU A 139 2.92 -19.47 -0.37
N GLY A 140 4.00 -18.70 -0.57
CA GLY A 140 4.08 -17.67 -1.59
C GLY A 140 4.46 -16.29 -1.05
N LEU A 141 4.41 -15.29 -1.92
CA LEU A 141 4.77 -13.92 -1.57
C LEU A 141 3.69 -13.28 -0.67
N ALA A 142 4.12 -12.69 0.44
CA ALA A 142 3.29 -11.92 1.34
C ALA A 142 3.83 -10.49 1.46
N ARG A 143 2.96 -9.50 1.30
CA ARG A 143 3.25 -8.10 1.58
C ARG A 143 2.65 -7.70 2.92
N ILE A 144 3.50 -7.38 3.87
CA ILE A 144 3.13 -6.87 5.19
C ILE A 144 3.26 -5.36 5.19
N THR A 145 2.24 -4.67 5.69
CA THR A 145 2.24 -3.21 5.86
C THR A 145 1.78 -2.88 7.28
N VAL A 146 2.48 -1.94 7.93
CA VAL A 146 2.04 -1.34 9.19
C VAL A 146 1.82 0.15 8.97
N LEU A 147 0.71 0.65 9.49
CA LEU A 147 0.32 2.05 9.49
C LEU A 147 0.23 2.55 10.93
N ASP A 148 0.54 3.83 11.17
CA ASP A 148 0.40 4.47 12.48
C ASP A 148 -0.64 5.60 12.48
N GLN A 149 -0.94 6.18 13.65
CA GLN A 149 -1.90 7.29 13.78
C GLN A 149 -1.42 8.58 13.07
N ALA A 150 -0.11 8.78 12.99
CA ALA A 150 0.50 9.92 12.32
C ALA A 150 0.50 9.76 10.79
N GLY A 151 0.08 8.62 10.27
CA GLY A 151 0.02 8.31 8.83
C GLY A 151 1.36 7.83 8.26
N GLN A 152 2.34 7.49 9.10
CA GLN A 152 3.53 6.75 8.65
C GLN A 152 3.13 5.35 8.21
N ALA A 153 3.86 4.84 7.23
CA ALA A 153 3.69 3.49 6.72
C ALA A 153 5.07 2.84 6.53
N ALA A 154 5.19 1.58 6.92
CA ALA A 154 6.31 0.73 6.58
C ALA A 154 5.79 -0.54 5.90
N SER A 155 6.56 -1.10 4.97
CA SER A 155 6.19 -2.33 4.28
C SER A 155 7.38 -3.26 4.14
N ALA A 156 7.11 -4.56 4.19
CA ALA A 156 8.08 -5.63 3.94
C ALA A 156 7.40 -6.69 3.06
N GLU A 157 8.14 -7.18 2.06
CA GLU A 157 7.74 -8.32 1.24
C GLU A 157 8.59 -9.52 1.62
N VAL A 158 7.96 -10.67 1.84
CA VAL A 158 8.64 -11.91 2.24
C VAL A 158 8.02 -13.11 1.53
N TRP A 159 8.82 -14.15 1.33
CA TRP A 159 8.33 -15.41 0.80
C TRP A 159 7.98 -16.36 1.95
N ILE A 160 6.80 -16.96 1.93
CA ILE A 160 6.37 -17.96 2.90
C ILE A 160 6.61 -19.35 2.31
N SER A 161 7.30 -20.21 3.05
CA SER A 161 7.51 -21.62 2.70
C SER A 161 7.17 -22.52 3.89
N ARG A 162 6.80 -23.77 3.61
CA ARG A 162 6.68 -24.81 4.62
C ARG A 162 8.08 -25.28 5.02
N GLY A 163 8.36 -25.26 6.32
CA GLY A 163 9.54 -25.92 6.87
C GLY A 163 9.46 -27.42 6.61
N ALA A 164 10.59 -28.03 6.23
CA ALA A 164 10.69 -29.47 6.06
C ALA A 164 10.43 -30.20 7.39
N ARG A 165 9.73 -31.35 7.35
CA ARG A 165 9.76 -32.28 8.49
C ARG A 165 11.21 -32.72 8.69
N GLY A 166 11.79 -32.43 9.86
CA GLY A 166 13.09 -33.00 10.23
C GLY A 166 13.06 -34.53 10.13
N PRO A 167 14.18 -35.19 9.77
CA PRO A 167 14.23 -36.65 9.71
C PRO A 167 13.84 -37.22 11.08
N GLY A 168 12.86 -38.12 11.08
CA GLY A 168 12.40 -38.80 12.29
C GLY A 168 13.57 -39.45 13.01
N SER A 169 13.63 -39.29 14.34
CA SER A 169 14.57 -40.04 15.16
C SER A 169 14.33 -41.53 14.96
N LEU A 170 15.28 -42.21 14.32
CA LEU A 170 15.45 -43.65 14.49
C LEU A 170 15.83 -43.85 15.97
N SER A 171 14.91 -44.43 16.74
CA SER A 171 15.24 -44.96 18.06
C SER A 171 15.95 -46.30 17.88
N PRO A 172 17.08 -46.55 18.56
CA PRO A 172 17.63 -47.89 18.72
C PRO A 172 16.77 -48.75 19.66
#